data_AF-M4WGY9-F1
#
_entry.id   AF-M4WGY9-F1
#
_cell.length_a   1.000
_cell.length_b   1.000
_cell.length_c   1.000
_cell.angle_alpha   90.00
_cell.angle_beta   90.00
_cell.angle_gamma   90.00
#
_symmetry.space_group_name_H-M   'P 1'
#
loop_
_entity.id
_entity.type
_entity.pdbx_description
1 polymer ?
#
loop_
_entity_poly.entity_id
_entity_poly.type
_entity_poly.pdbx_seq_one_letter_code
_entity_poly.pdbx_strand_id
1 'polypeptide(L)'
;GPLILYPVFYYYYPVYKFFGYKGERVIHPVQTYAMYYWCFHYFKRIMETFFVHRFSHATSPVSNVFRNCLYYWTFGAWVAFYVNHPLYTPVNELQMKIGFGIGVIC
;
A
#
# COMPACT_ATOMS: atom_id res chain seq x y z
N GLY A 1 8.50 1.76 5.90
CA GLY A 1 8.53 1.17 4.54
C GLY A 1 7.11 1.01 4.03
N PRO A 2 6.84 1.11 2.71
CA PRO A 2 5.49 1.03 2.14
C PRO A 2 4.74 -0.26 2.52
N LEU A 3 5.47 -1.34 2.80
CA LEU A 3 4.97 -2.64 3.25
C LEU A 3 4.39 -2.62 4.68
N ILE A 4 4.94 -1.78 5.56
CA ILE A 4 4.48 -1.61 6.96
C ILE A 4 3.48 -0.45 7.06
N LEU A 5 3.58 0.53 6.15
CA LEU A 5 2.72 1.71 6.15
C LEU A 5 1.25 1.35 5.92
N TYR A 6 0.96 0.46 4.96
CA TYR A 6 -0.41 0.07 4.66
C TYR A 6 -1.11 -0.69 5.81
N PRO A 7 -0.48 -1.70 6.45
CA PRO A 7 -1.01 -2.32 7.66
C PRO A 7 -1.14 -1.34 8.82
N VAL A 8 -0.20 -0.41 8.99
CA VAL A 8 -0.31 0.63 10.03
C VAL A 8 -1.56 1.48 9.79
N PHE A 9 -1.83 1.96 8.59
CA PHE A 9 -3.08 2.69 8.30
C PHE A 9 -4.33 1.82 8.44
N TYR A 10 -4.23 0.51 8.17
CA TYR A 10 -5.32 -0.45 8.36
C TYR A 10 -5.63 -0.73 9.84
N TYR A 11 -4.62 -0.86 10.71
CA TYR A 11 -4.79 -1.17 12.14
C TYR A 11 -4.89 0.07 13.02
N TYR A 12 -4.24 1.19 12.67
CA TYR A 12 -4.29 2.45 13.41
C TYR A 12 -5.51 3.30 13.00
N TYR A 13 -6.68 2.86 13.46
CA TYR A 13 -7.92 3.64 13.47
C TYR A 13 -7.84 5.03 14.18
N PRO A 14 -6.97 5.28 15.18
CA PRO A 14 -6.86 6.60 15.82
C PRO A 14 -6.46 7.75 14.89
N VAL A 15 -5.85 7.47 13.72
CA VAL A 15 -5.52 8.49 12.73
C VAL A 15 -6.79 9.19 12.23
N TYR A 16 -7.84 8.43 11.90
CA TYR A 16 -9.11 8.99 11.43
C TYR A 16 -9.88 9.72 12.53
N LYS A 17 -9.72 9.26 13.79
CA LYS A 17 -10.27 9.95 14.96
C LYS A 17 -9.59 11.30 15.20
N PHE A 18 -8.29 11.41 14.94
CA PHE A 18 -7.54 12.68 14.98
C PHE A 18 -8.03 13.67 13.89
N PHE A 19 -8.44 13.17 12.74
CA PHE A 19 -9.06 13.98 11.67
C PHE A 19 -10.56 14.29 11.91
N GLY A 20 -11.13 13.90 13.05
CA GLY A 20 -12.50 14.26 13.45
C GLY A 20 -13.59 13.29 12.99
N TYR A 21 -13.24 12.16 12.38
CA TYR A 21 -14.23 11.15 11.96
C TYR A 21 -14.61 10.24 13.13
N LYS A 22 -15.88 10.31 13.56
CA LYS A 22 -16.47 9.52 14.67
C LYS A 22 -17.30 8.31 14.19
N GLY A 23 -17.22 7.92 12.92
CA GLY A 23 -18.05 6.85 12.35
C GLY A 23 -17.50 5.44 12.61
N GLU A 24 -18.38 4.50 12.95
CA GLU A 24 -18.05 3.07 13.00
C GLU A 24 -17.48 2.61 11.65
N ARG A 25 -16.31 1.96 11.67
CA ARG A 25 -15.69 1.46 10.44
C ARG A 25 -16.34 0.15 10.04
N VAL A 26 -17.05 0.16 8.92
CA VAL A 26 -17.43 -1.07 8.22
C VAL A 26 -16.23 -1.54 7.41
N ILE A 27 -15.59 -2.64 7.83
CA ILE A 27 -14.48 -3.23 7.09
C ILE A 27 -15.07 -4.05 5.94
N HIS A 28 -14.82 -3.61 4.71
CA HIS A 28 -15.22 -4.36 3.52
C HIS A 28 -14.14 -5.39 3.14
N PRO A 29 -14.51 -6.58 2.64
CA PRO A 29 -13.55 -7.60 2.24
C PRO A 29 -12.55 -7.09 1.17
N VAL A 30 -12.98 -6.16 0.32
CA VAL A 30 -12.13 -5.49 -0.69
C VAL A 30 -10.92 -4.80 -0.08
N GLN A 31 -11.08 -4.16 1.09
CA GLN A 31 -9.99 -3.46 1.79
C GLN A 31 -8.96 -4.45 2.31
N THR A 32 -9.42 -5.60 2.83
CA THR A 32 -8.56 -6.68 3.29
C THR A 32 -7.77 -7.29 2.13
N TYR A 33 -8.42 -7.56 1.00
CA TYR A 33 -7.72 -8.05 -0.20
C TYR A 33 -6.71 -7.03 -0.74
N ALA A 34 -7.05 -5.74 -0.74
CA ALA A 34 -6.13 -4.68 -1.15
C ALA A 34 -4.88 -4.63 -0.24
N MET A 35 -5.05 -4.79 1.07
CA MET A 35 -3.93 -4.87 2.02
C MET A 35 -3.01 -6.07 1.71
N TYR A 36 -3.58 -7.26 1.48
CA TYR A 36 -2.80 -8.45 1.15
C TYR A 36 -2.04 -8.29 -0.17
N TYR A 37 -2.71 -7.80 -1.22
CA TYR A 37 -2.09 -7.53 -2.50
C TYR A 37 -0.94 -6.51 -2.38
N TRP A 38 -1.15 -5.42 -1.63
CA TRP A 38 -0.13 -4.41 -1.41
C TRP A 38 1.11 -4.98 -0.71
N CYS A 39 0.91 -5.78 0.35
CA CYS A 39 2.02 -6.43 1.05
C CYS A 39 2.77 -7.40 0.13
N PHE A 40 2.03 -8.21 -0.64
CA PHE A 40 2.61 -9.17 -1.58
C PHE A 40 3.40 -8.49 -2.70
N HIS A 41 2.85 -7.44 -3.32
CA HIS A 41 3.51 -6.70 -4.41
C HIS A 41 4.83 -6.07 -3.96
N TYR A 42 4.83 -5.38 -2.81
CA TYR A 42 6.08 -4.79 -2.29
C TYR A 42 7.06 -5.85 -1.79
N PHE A 43 6.58 -7.00 -1.29
CA PHE A 43 7.44 -8.11 -0.90
C PHE A 43 8.16 -8.71 -2.11
N LYS A 44 7.41 -9.03 -3.18
CA LYS A 44 7.95 -9.47 -4.48
C LYS A 44 9.03 -8.51 -4.96
N ARG A 45 8.73 -7.21 -4.98
CA ARG A 45 9.68 -6.17 -5.42
C ARG A 45 10.97 -6.16 -4.59
N ILE A 46 10.87 -6.28 -3.26
CA ILE A 46 12.05 -6.37 -2.39
C ILE A 46 12.85 -7.64 -2.70
N MET A 47 12.19 -8.79 -2.85
CA MET A 47 12.87 -10.04 -3.24
C MET A 47 13.53 -9.94 -4.62
N GLU A 48 12.86 -9.39 -5.62
CA GLU A 48 13.45 -9.14 -6.95
C GLU A 48 14.69 -8.25 -6.84
N THR A 49 14.71 -7.30 -5.90
CA THR A 49 15.88 -6.45 -5.66
C THR A 49 17.06 -7.22 -5.06
N PHE A 50 16.79 -8.23 -4.22
CA PHE A 50 17.83 -9.06 -3.59
C PHE A 50 18.33 -10.20 -4.50
N PHE A 51 17.44 -10.84 -5.25
CA PHE A 51 17.74 -12.08 -5.97
C PHE A 51 17.92 -11.90 -7.48
N VAL A 52 17.23 -10.94 -8.10
CA VAL A 52 17.20 -10.79 -9.57
C VAL A 52 18.03 -9.59 -10.03
N HIS A 53 17.95 -8.46 -9.31
CA HIS A 53 18.69 -7.26 -9.69
C HIS A 53 20.16 -7.35 -9.24
N ARG A 54 21.07 -7.39 -10.21
CA ARG A 54 22.50 -7.18 -9.97
C ARG A 54 22.84 -5.71 -10.18
N PHE A 55 23.10 -5.00 -9.09
CA PHE A 55 23.54 -3.61 -9.16
C PHE A 55 24.96 -3.53 -9.75
N SER A 56 25.13 -2.79 -10.85
CA SER A 56 26.42 -2.61 -11.54
C SER A 56 27.31 -1.57 -10.88
N HIS A 57 26.73 -0.57 -10.20
CA HIS A 57 27.45 0.44 -9.42
C HIS A 57 27.32 0.15 -7.93
N ALA A 58 28.45 0.03 -7.24
CA ALA A 58 28.53 -0.39 -5.83
C ALA A 58 27.94 0.61 -4.83
N THR A 59 27.75 1.88 -5.21
CA THR A 59 27.26 2.92 -4.30
C THR A 59 26.38 3.92 -5.04
N SER A 60 25.07 3.78 -4.88
CA SER A 60 24.14 4.87 -5.18
C SER A 60 24.24 5.93 -4.07
N PRO A 61 24.18 7.23 -4.40
CA PRO A 61 24.17 8.28 -3.39
C PRO A 61 22.95 8.07 -2.48
N VAL A 62 23.20 8.07 -1.17
CA VAL A 62 22.19 7.78 -0.14
C VAL A 62 20.98 8.73 -0.23
N SER A 63 21.16 9.95 -0.75
CA SER A 63 20.10 10.92 -1.01
C SER A 63 19.05 10.43 -2.03
N ASN A 64 19.43 9.63 -3.03
CA ASN A 64 18.49 9.02 -3.98
C ASN A 64 17.65 7.93 -3.31
N VAL A 65 18.22 7.18 -2.37
CA VAL A 65 17.49 6.18 -1.59
C VAL A 65 16.44 6.87 -0.72
N PHE A 66 16.80 7.95 -0.02
CA PHE A 66 15.84 8.71 0.78
C PHE A 66 14.70 9.31 -0.07
N ARG A 67 15.00 9.88 -1.25
CA ARG A 67 13.95 10.39 -2.16
C ARG A 67 13.02 9.29 -2.66
N ASN A 68 13.57 8.14 -3.05
CA ASN A 68 12.75 6.98 -3.46
C ASN A 68 11.91 6.47 -2.29
N CYS A 69 12.48 6.35 -1.09
CA CYS A 69 11.73 5.96 0.09
C CYS A 69 10.60 6.95 0.38
N LEU A 70 10.87 8.25 0.44
CA LEU A 70 9.85 9.27 0.68
C LEU A 70 8.73 9.19 -0.37
N TYR A 71 9.08 9.07 -1.65
CA TYR A 71 8.11 8.88 -2.73
C TYR A 71 7.20 7.66 -2.47
N TYR A 72 7.76 6.47 -2.27
CA TYR A 72 6.92 5.28 -2.03
C TYR A 72 6.14 5.34 -0.71
N TRP A 73 6.66 6.04 0.31
CA TRP A 73 6.00 6.17 1.59
C TRP A 73 4.82 7.14 1.53
N THR A 74 4.97 8.30 0.87
CA THR A 74 3.88 9.27 0.73
C THR A 74 2.77 8.76 -0.19
N PHE A 75 3.13 8.18 -1.34
CA PHE A 75 2.13 7.55 -2.22
C PHE A 75 1.44 6.37 -1.55
N GLY A 76 2.17 5.54 -0.80
CA GLY A 76 1.59 4.44 -0.03
C GLY A 76 0.64 4.92 1.07
N ALA A 77 1.00 5.98 1.79
CA ALA A 77 0.14 6.62 2.79
C ALA A 77 -1.13 7.18 2.15
N TRP A 78 -0.99 7.85 1.00
CA TRP A 78 -2.10 8.44 0.26
C TRP A 78 -3.10 7.36 -0.16
N VAL A 79 -2.65 6.31 -0.84
CA VAL A 79 -3.54 5.21 -1.27
C VAL A 79 -4.18 4.52 -0.07
N ALA A 80 -3.41 4.22 0.98
CA ALA A 80 -3.94 3.60 2.19
C ALA A 80 -5.00 4.47 2.87
N PHE A 81 -4.81 5.79 2.89
CA PHE A 81 -5.75 6.73 3.49
C PHE A 81 -7.12 6.70 2.79
N TYR A 82 -7.15 6.74 1.46
CA TYR A 82 -8.39 6.72 0.67
C TYR A 82 -9.09 5.36 0.67
N VAL A 83 -8.33 4.26 0.57
CA VAL A 83 -8.93 2.91 0.53
C VAL A 83 -9.50 2.51 1.89
N ASN A 84 -8.87 2.93 2.99
CA ASN A 84 -9.35 2.66 4.35
C ASN A 84 -10.27 3.74 4.92
N HIS A 85 -10.63 4.75 4.11
CA HIS A 85 -11.50 5.83 4.56
C HIS A 85 -12.88 5.30 4.98
N PRO A 86 -13.49 5.82 6.09
CA PRO A 86 -14.77 5.32 6.60
C PRO A 86 -15.96 5.53 5.63
N LEU A 87 -15.85 6.46 4.69
CA LEU A 87 -16.83 6.69 3.62
C LEU A 87 -16.49 5.95 2.30
N TYR A 88 -15.62 4.93 2.36
CA TYR A 88 -15.24 4.18 1.17
C TYR A 88 -16.44 3.40 0.62
N THR A 89 -16.86 3.75 -0.60
CA THR A 89 -17.90 3.01 -1.31
C THR A 89 -17.25 1.85 -2.08
N PRO A 90 -17.68 0.60 -1.84
CA PRO A 90 -17.12 -0.54 -2.55
C PRO A 90 -17.46 -0.46 -4.05
N VAL A 91 -16.48 -0.75 -4.89
CA VAL A 91 -16.68 -0.93 -6.33
C VAL A 91 -17.39 -2.25 -6.63
N ASN A 92 -18.01 -2.37 -7.81
CA ASN A 92 -18.70 -3.59 -8.23
C ASN A 92 -17.73 -4.79 -8.23
N GLU A 93 -18.21 -6.00 -7.88
CA GLU A 93 -17.39 -7.21 -7.79
C GLU A 93 -16.62 -7.50 -9.08
N LEU A 94 -17.21 -7.23 -10.25
CA LEU A 94 -16.56 -7.40 -11.54
C LEU A 94 -15.35 -6.49 -11.69
N GLN A 95 -15.49 -5.20 -11.34
CA GLN A 95 -14.39 -4.23 -11.40
C GLN A 95 -13.29 -4.58 -10.40
N MET A 96 -13.67 -5.04 -9.21
CA MET A 96 -12.73 -5.53 -8.20
C MET A 96 -11.91 -6.71 -8.74
N LYS A 97 -12.57 -7.74 -9.30
CA LYS A 97 -11.90 -8.93 -9.84
C LYS A 97 -10.98 -8.60 -11.01
N ILE A 98 -11.40 -7.73 -11.92
CA ILE A 98 -10.57 -7.25 -13.04
C ILE A 98 -9.35 -6.50 -12.51
N GLY A 99 -9.54 -5.59 -11.55
CA GLY A 99 -8.47 -4.81 -10.93
C GLY A 99 -7.43 -5.70 -10.24
N PHE A 100 -7.88 -6.70 -9.46
CA PHE A 100 -6.97 -7.68 -8.83
C PHE A 100 -6.29 -8.56 -9.87
N GLY A 101 -6.99 -8.99 -10.92
CA GLY A 101 -6.42 -9.78 -12.01
C GLY A 101 -5.27 -9.07 -12.71
N ILE A 102 -5.45 -7.79 -13.05
CA ILE A 102 -4.38 -6.94 -13.61
C ILE A 102 -3.25 -6.77 -12.59
N GLY A 103 -3.59 -6.54 -11.32
CA GLY A 103 -2.62 -6.37 -10.26
C GLY A 103 -1.69 -7.57 -10.08
N VAL A 104 -2.19 -8.80 -10.16
CA VAL A 104 -1.38 -10.03 -10.00
C VAL A 104 -0.35 -10.20 -11.12
N ILE A 105 -0.60 -9.63 -12.30
CA ILE A 105 0.31 -9.73 -13.46
C ILE A 105 1.52 -8.77 -13.30
N CYS A 106 1.42 -7.73 -12.47
CA CYS A 106 2.52 -6.79 -12.15
C CYS A 106 3.36 -7.26 -10.95
#